data_AF-A0A4Q2V4B4-F1
#
_entry.id   AF-A0A4Q2V4B4-F1
#
_cell.length_a   1.000
_cell.length_b   1.000
_cell.length_c   1.000
_cell.angle_alpha   90.00
_cell.angle_beta   90.00
_cell.angle_gamma   90.00
#
_symmetry.space_group_name_H-M   'P 1'
#
loop_
_entity.id
_entity.type
_entity.pdbx_description
1 polymer ?
#
loop_
_entity_poly.entity_id
_entity_poly.type
_entity_poly.pdbx_seq_one_letter_code
_entity_poly.pdbx_strand_id
1 'polypeptide(L)'
;IVLSRSAEFAEFTVVPSHTAQSIKYSALGLKKFGGHCIEKRILGFNCHQEHRKIVTNQVSLEQQYSDKAYSMPDLTSFLCALLPGHMGSKPGFIEVDEQEGDTLLFKKSDKGIPMFDLDGVKELDEEQITAIFESLTRGEVLL
;
A
#
# COMPACT_ATOMS: atom_id res chain seq x y z
N ILE A 1 6.03 -4.65 -18.27
CA ILE A 1 6.77 -4.97 -17.03
C ILE A 1 5.85 -5.52 -15.93
N VAL A 2 4.75 -4.84 -15.56
CA VAL A 2 3.77 -5.42 -14.60
C VAL A 2 3.02 -6.62 -15.19
N LEU A 3 2.47 -6.47 -16.40
CA LEU A 3 1.74 -7.57 -17.08
C LEU A 3 2.62 -8.77 -17.46
N SER A 4 3.94 -8.58 -17.57
CA SER A 4 4.88 -9.68 -17.85
C SER A 4 5.19 -10.53 -16.62
N ARG A 5 4.75 -10.11 -15.42
CA ARG A 5 4.87 -10.84 -14.16
C ARG A 5 3.49 -11.24 -13.62
N SER A 6 2.48 -11.35 -14.49
CA SER A 6 1.10 -11.66 -14.10
C SER A 6 0.96 -12.92 -13.26
N ALA A 7 1.85 -13.91 -13.48
CA ALA A 7 1.88 -15.16 -12.73
C ALA A 7 2.22 -14.97 -11.23
N GLU A 8 2.98 -13.95 -10.88
CA GLU A 8 3.29 -13.63 -9.47
C GLU A 8 2.09 -13.02 -8.73
N PHE A 9 1.08 -12.58 -9.47
CA PHE A 9 -0.20 -12.12 -8.94
C PHE A 9 -1.28 -13.20 -9.03
N ALA A 10 -0.96 -14.40 -9.53
CA ALA A 10 -1.92 -15.50 -9.62
C ALA A 10 -2.31 -16.04 -8.24
N GLU A 11 -1.41 -15.91 -7.26
CA GLU A 11 -1.66 -16.34 -5.88
C GLU A 11 -0.84 -15.48 -4.91
N PHE A 12 -1.52 -14.61 -4.17
CA PHE A 12 -0.94 -13.89 -3.05
C PHE A 12 -1.99 -13.72 -1.96
N THR A 13 -1.59 -13.96 -0.71
CA THR A 13 -2.49 -13.80 0.43
C THR A 13 -2.23 -12.45 1.07
N VAL A 14 -3.16 -11.51 0.86
CA VAL A 14 -3.15 -10.25 1.60
C VAL A 14 -3.97 -10.45 2.85
N VAL A 15 -3.30 -10.34 3.99
CA VAL A 15 -3.97 -10.25 5.28
C VAL A 15 -3.92 -8.78 5.66
N PRO A 16 -5.02 -8.03 5.52
CA PRO A 16 -5.06 -6.63 5.94
C PRO A 16 -4.93 -6.58 7.45
N SER A 17 -3.70 -6.41 7.92
CA SER A 17 -3.41 -6.20 9.33
C SER A 17 -3.66 -4.73 9.69
N HIS A 18 -3.83 -4.47 10.99
CA HIS A 18 -3.76 -3.10 11.51
C HIS A 18 -2.46 -2.38 11.11
N THR A 19 -1.37 -3.13 10.92
CA THR A 19 -0.08 -2.56 10.52
C THR A 19 -0.08 -2.08 9.06
N ALA A 20 -0.69 -2.81 8.12
CA ALA A 20 -0.86 -2.34 6.74
C ALA A 20 -1.69 -1.05 6.65
N GLN A 21 -2.74 -0.95 7.48
CA GLN A 21 -3.58 0.25 7.59
C GLN A 21 -2.85 1.45 8.22
N SER A 22 -1.76 1.21 8.95
CA SER A 22 -1.02 2.27 9.61
C SER A 22 0.05 2.94 8.74
N ILE A 23 0.32 2.40 7.54
CA ILE A 23 1.26 3.02 6.60
C ILE A 23 0.55 4.10 5.80
N LYS A 24 1.03 5.34 5.95
CA LYS A 24 0.54 6.50 5.20
C LYS A 24 1.54 6.91 4.14
N TYR A 25 1.04 7.42 3.02
CA TYR A 25 1.84 7.87 1.89
C TYR A 25 1.53 9.32 1.60
N SER A 26 2.56 10.15 1.45
CA SER A 26 2.43 11.51 0.94
C SER A 26 1.65 11.54 -0.36
N ALA A 27 0.61 12.36 -0.42
CA ALA A 27 -0.24 12.52 -1.58
C ALA A 27 0.55 13.07 -2.78
N LEU A 28 1.48 14.00 -2.53
CA LEU A 28 2.38 14.53 -3.56
C LEU A 28 3.38 13.48 -4.03
N GLY A 29 3.95 12.70 -3.11
CA GLY A 29 4.85 11.61 -3.47
C GLY A 29 4.17 10.58 -4.38
N LEU A 30 2.93 10.20 -4.07
CA LEU A 30 2.15 9.30 -4.93
C LEU A 30 1.80 9.93 -6.28
N LYS A 31 1.45 11.22 -6.31
CA LYS A 31 1.16 11.94 -7.56
C LYS A 31 2.39 11.97 -8.48
N LYS A 32 3.59 12.18 -7.94
CA LYS A 32 4.82 12.22 -8.74
C LYS A 32 5.03 10.97 -9.59
N PHE A 33 4.73 9.79 -9.04
CA PHE A 33 4.86 8.51 -9.76
C PHE A 33 3.60 8.13 -10.56
N GLY A 34 2.42 8.37 -9.98
CA GLY A 34 1.15 7.95 -10.57
C GLY A 34 0.49 8.96 -11.51
N GLY A 35 1.06 10.15 -11.60
CA GLY A 35 0.54 11.28 -12.38
C GLY A 35 -0.90 11.65 -12.03
N HIS A 36 -1.58 12.25 -13.01
CA HIS A 36 -2.96 12.73 -12.87
C HIS A 36 -3.97 11.61 -12.54
N CYS A 37 -3.69 10.35 -12.90
CA CYS A 37 -4.60 9.25 -12.60
C CYS A 37 -4.68 8.97 -11.10
N ILE A 38 -3.52 8.91 -10.43
CA ILE A 38 -3.48 8.72 -8.98
C ILE A 38 -3.99 9.96 -8.26
N GLU A 39 -3.64 11.16 -8.73
CA GLU A 39 -4.16 12.41 -8.17
C GLU A 39 -5.70 12.41 -8.11
N LYS A 40 -6.38 12.10 -9.23
CA LYS A 40 -7.85 12.08 -9.28
C LYS A 40 -8.46 11.04 -8.34
N ARG A 41 -7.81 9.87 -8.19
CA ARG A 41 -8.25 8.83 -7.25
C ARG A 41 -8.14 9.32 -5.81
N ILE A 42 -7.01 9.91 -5.43
CA ILE A 42 -6.81 10.46 -4.08
C ILE A 42 -7.82 11.57 -3.81
N LEU A 43 -8.00 12.51 -4.73
CA LEU A 43 -8.98 13.60 -4.58
C LEU A 43 -10.40 13.08 -4.39
N GLY A 44 -10.81 12.05 -5.13
CA GLY A 44 -12.16 11.48 -5.02
C GLY A 44 -12.36 10.61 -3.79
N PHE A 45 -11.46 9.66 -3.54
CA PHE A 45 -11.64 8.63 -2.51
C PHE A 45 -11.13 9.07 -1.14
N ASN A 46 -10.02 9.81 -1.07
CA ASN A 46 -9.39 10.20 0.20
C ASN A 46 -9.74 11.64 0.61
N CYS A 47 -9.88 12.56 -0.35
CA CYS A 47 -10.23 13.96 -0.07
C CYS A 47 -11.74 14.25 -0.21
N HIS A 48 -12.53 13.26 -0.62
CA HIS A 48 -13.97 13.35 -0.84
C HIS A 48 -14.41 14.55 -1.71
N GLN A 49 -13.59 14.91 -2.70
CA GLN A 49 -13.91 16.01 -3.61
C GLN A 49 -14.97 15.60 -4.63
N GLU A 50 -15.82 16.56 -4.98
CA GLU A 50 -16.85 16.37 -5.99
C GLU A 50 -16.21 16.07 -7.35
N HIS A 51 -16.74 15.07 -8.05
CA HIS A 51 -16.28 14.69 -9.39
C HIS A 51 -16.20 15.90 -10.34
N ARG A 52 -17.16 16.83 -10.28
CA ARG A 52 -17.17 18.05 -11.12
C ARG A 52 -15.94 18.92 -10.86
N LYS A 53 -15.55 19.13 -9.59
CA LYS A 53 -14.36 19.91 -9.22
C LYS A 53 -13.09 19.22 -9.67
N ILE A 54 -13.04 17.89 -9.57
CA ILE A 54 -11.89 17.08 -10.02
C ILE A 54 -11.71 17.14 -11.54
N VAL A 55 -12.77 16.91 -12.33
CA VAL A 55 -12.66 16.86 -13.80
C VAL A 55 -12.43 18.24 -14.43
N THR A 56 -12.82 19.31 -13.74
CA THR A 56 -12.58 20.70 -14.16
C THR A 56 -11.30 21.29 -13.57
N ASN A 57 -10.47 20.48 -12.90
CA ASN A 57 -9.19 20.88 -12.28
C ASN A 57 -9.32 22.07 -11.31
N GLN A 58 -10.46 22.21 -10.63
CA GLN A 58 -10.66 23.24 -9.61
C GLN A 58 -10.00 22.88 -8.27
N VAL A 59 -9.59 21.62 -8.11
CA VAL A 59 -8.88 21.08 -6.97
C VAL A 59 -7.66 20.29 -7.46
N SER A 60 -6.56 20.37 -6.74
CA SER A 60 -5.30 19.67 -7.02
C SER A 60 -4.61 19.28 -5.72
N LEU A 61 -3.75 18.27 -5.77
CA LEU A 61 -3.02 17.88 -4.57
C LEU A 61 -1.99 18.95 -4.15
N GLU A 62 -1.31 19.61 -5.10
CA GLU A 62 -0.27 20.62 -4.83
C GLU A 62 -0.79 21.85 -4.11
N GLN A 63 -2.05 22.22 -4.33
CA GLN A 63 -2.61 23.44 -3.74
C GLN A 63 -3.28 23.15 -2.41
N GLN A 64 -4.24 22.22 -2.38
CA GLN A 64 -5.12 22.04 -1.22
C GLN A 64 -4.68 20.91 -0.28
N TYR A 65 -3.79 20.02 -0.72
CA TYR A 65 -3.46 18.78 -0.02
C TYR A 65 -1.96 18.45 -0.04
N SER A 66 -1.10 19.45 -0.15
CA SER A 66 0.34 19.27 -0.34
C SER A 66 1.04 18.66 0.87
N ASP A 67 0.48 18.85 2.06
CA ASP A 67 0.96 18.33 3.34
C ASP A 67 0.26 17.03 3.76
N LYS A 68 -0.62 16.46 2.92
CA LYS A 68 -1.44 15.30 3.31
C LYS A 68 -0.78 13.99 2.98
N ALA A 69 -0.93 13.05 3.91
CA ALA A 69 -0.62 11.65 3.72
C ALA A 69 -1.85 10.78 4.03
N TYR A 70 -2.01 9.71 3.26
CA TYR A 70 -3.18 8.83 3.36
C TYR A 70 -2.78 7.38 3.55
N SER A 71 -3.56 6.67 4.36
CA SER A 71 -3.44 5.22 4.48
C SER A 71 -3.86 4.57 3.16
N MET A 72 -3.00 3.67 2.66
CA MET A 72 -3.22 2.96 1.40
C MET A 72 -2.92 1.46 1.61
N PRO A 73 -3.77 0.73 2.37
CA PRO A 73 -3.49 -0.64 2.78
C PRO A 73 -3.32 -1.60 1.59
N ASP A 74 -4.08 -1.42 0.51
CA ASP A 74 -3.96 -2.22 -0.71
C ASP A 74 -2.59 -2.01 -1.39
N LEU A 75 -2.15 -0.75 -1.49
CA LEU A 75 -0.84 -0.41 -2.03
C LEU A 75 0.28 -0.96 -1.14
N THR A 76 0.16 -0.82 0.17
CA THR A 76 1.12 -1.37 1.14
C THR A 76 1.26 -2.89 0.98
N SER A 77 0.14 -3.59 0.88
CA SER A 77 0.11 -5.04 0.72
C SER A 77 0.78 -5.46 -0.59
N PHE A 78 0.47 -4.74 -1.68
CA PHE A 78 1.09 -4.95 -2.98
C PHE A 78 2.61 -4.73 -2.95
N LEU A 79 3.06 -3.66 -2.30
CA LEU A 79 4.49 -3.35 -2.18
C LEU A 79 5.23 -4.38 -1.31
N CYS A 80 4.62 -4.91 -0.26
CA CYS A 80 5.22 -5.99 0.54
C CYS A 80 5.40 -7.28 -0.27
N ALA A 81 4.42 -7.61 -1.12
CA ALA A 81 4.52 -8.77 -1.99
C ALA A 81 5.60 -8.61 -3.07
N LEU A 82 5.76 -7.39 -3.62
CA LEU A 82 6.74 -7.11 -4.67
C LEU A 82 8.15 -6.84 -4.16
N LEU A 83 8.30 -6.34 -2.93
CA LEU A 83 9.59 -6.00 -2.33
C LEU A 83 9.65 -6.53 -0.90
N PRO A 84 9.85 -7.85 -0.71
CA PRO A 84 10.08 -8.41 0.62
C PRO A 84 11.24 -7.70 1.32
N GLY A 85 11.06 -7.31 2.59
CA GLY A 85 12.06 -6.57 3.37
C GLY A 85 11.98 -5.04 3.25
N HIS A 86 11.33 -4.51 2.20
CA HIS A 86 11.09 -3.07 2.12
C HIS A 86 10.08 -2.64 3.19
N MET A 87 10.20 -1.39 3.64
CA MET A 87 9.41 -0.81 4.74
C MET A 87 9.56 -1.55 6.09
N GLY A 88 10.63 -2.34 6.26
CA GLY A 88 10.82 -3.16 7.45
C GLY A 88 9.89 -4.37 7.50
N SER A 89 9.31 -4.76 6.35
CA SER A 89 8.46 -5.95 6.27
C SER A 89 9.27 -7.21 6.61
N LYS A 90 8.71 -8.04 7.48
CA LYS A 90 9.28 -9.33 7.86
C LYS A 90 8.35 -10.45 7.45
N PRO A 91 8.86 -11.53 6.82
CA PRO A 91 8.04 -12.70 6.59
C PRO A 91 7.62 -13.29 7.94
N GLY A 92 6.38 -13.73 8.03
CA GLY A 92 5.83 -14.41 9.19
C GLY A 92 4.65 -15.28 8.77
N PHE A 93 3.99 -15.85 9.76
CA PHE A 93 2.80 -16.67 9.53
C PHE A 93 1.66 -16.24 10.44
N ILE A 94 0.44 -16.53 10.00
CA ILE A 94 -0.75 -16.49 10.83
C ILE A 94 -1.49 -17.81 10.76
N GLU A 95 -2.23 -18.09 11.82
CA GLU A 95 -3.23 -19.14 11.84
C GLU A 95 -4.59 -18.52 12.15
N VAL A 96 -5.62 -19.21 11.69
CA VAL A 96 -6.99 -18.94 12.09
C VAL A 96 -7.18 -19.52 13.49
N ASP A 97 -7.46 -18.64 14.45
CA ASP A 97 -7.93 -19.01 15.78
C ASP A 97 -9.44 -19.24 15.68
N GLU A 98 -9.82 -20.50 15.46
CA GLU A 98 -11.22 -20.93 15.48
C GLU A 98 -11.70 -20.90 16.95
N GLN A 99 -12.33 -19.79 17.34
CA GLN A 99 -13.01 -19.69 18.64
C GLN A 99 -14.40 -20.31 18.56
N GLU A 100 -15.00 -20.65 19.71
CA GLU A 100 -16.40 -21.08 19.77
C GLU A 100 -17.32 -19.93 19.31
N GLY A 101 -17.75 -19.99 18.06
CA GLY A 101 -18.62 -19.01 17.38
C GLY A 101 -18.17 -18.73 15.94
N ASP A 102 -19.03 -18.13 15.12
CA ASP A 102 -18.75 -17.86 13.69
C ASP A 102 -17.71 -16.74 13.44
N THR A 103 -16.89 -16.39 14.43
CA THR A 103 -15.89 -15.32 14.31
C THR A 103 -14.50 -15.91 14.08
N LEU A 104 -13.95 -15.66 12.90
CA LEU A 104 -12.58 -16.01 12.56
C LEU A 104 -11.63 -14.94 13.08
N LEU A 105 -10.72 -15.30 13.98
CA LEU A 105 -9.63 -14.43 14.42
C LEU A 105 -8.33 -14.90 13.79
N PHE A 106 -7.47 -13.96 13.41
CA PHE A 106 -6.14 -14.27 12.91
C PHE A 106 -5.11 -13.96 14.00
N LYS A 107 -4.25 -14.93 14.32
CA LYS A 107 -3.15 -14.74 15.29
C LYS A 107 -1.81 -14.99 14.62
N LYS A 108 -0.79 -14.23 15.04
CA LYS A 108 0.61 -14.50 14.65
C LYS A 108 1.00 -15.89 15.10
N SER A 109 1.70 -16.62 14.22
CA SER A 109 2.15 -17.99 14.44
C SER A 109 3.51 -18.21 13.77
N ASP A 110 4.17 -19.32 14.06
CA ASP A 110 5.38 -19.79 13.40
C ASP A 110 5.10 -20.65 12.16
N LYS A 111 3.82 -20.94 11.88
CA LYS A 111 3.33 -21.75 10.77
C LYS A 111 1.96 -21.26 10.29
N GLY A 112 1.48 -21.79 9.17
CA GLY A 112 0.15 -21.50 8.62
C GLY A 112 0.20 -20.64 7.37
N ILE A 113 -0.66 -19.63 7.30
CA ILE A 113 -0.80 -18.75 6.14
C ILE A 113 0.37 -17.75 6.14
N PRO A 114 1.17 -17.66 5.05
CA PRO A 114 2.25 -16.69 4.95
C PRO A 114 1.72 -15.25 5.04
N MET A 115 2.44 -14.38 5.75
CA MET A 115 2.15 -12.95 5.82
C MET A 115 3.44 -12.11 5.80
N PHE A 116 3.28 -10.82 5.50
CA PHE A 116 4.31 -9.81 5.76
C PHE A 116 3.90 -8.95 6.93
N ASP A 117 4.69 -8.96 8.00
CA ASP A 117 4.50 -8.11 9.17
C ASP A 117 5.28 -6.82 9.00
N LEU A 118 4.63 -5.68 9.21
CA LEU A 118 5.22 -4.35 9.10
C LEU A 118 5.50 -3.80 10.50
N ASP A 119 6.69 -3.20 10.66
CA ASP A 119 7.11 -2.56 11.90
C ASP A 119 6.32 -1.25 12.13
N GLY A 120 5.09 -1.38 12.64
CA GLY A 120 4.28 -0.30 13.21
C GLY A 120 3.85 0.82 12.26
N VAL A 121 3.43 1.95 12.85
CA VAL A 121 2.90 3.13 12.15
C VAL A 121 4.04 3.86 11.45
N LYS A 122 3.91 4.10 10.15
CA LYS A 122 4.90 4.86 9.37
C LYS A 122 4.21 5.80 8.39
N GLU A 123 4.72 7.02 8.30
CA GLU A 123 4.36 7.95 7.23
C GLU A 123 5.53 8.07 6.25
N LEU A 124 5.24 7.85 4.97
CA LEU A 124 6.20 7.84 3.89
C LEU A 124 6.15 9.18 3.15
N ASP A 125 7.26 9.91 3.22
CA ASP A 125 7.45 11.15 2.48
C ASP A 125 7.74 10.88 0.99
N GLU A 126 7.91 11.96 0.22
CA GLU A 126 8.19 11.88 -1.21
C GLU A 126 9.52 11.17 -1.52
N GLU A 127 10.57 11.36 -0.71
CA GLU A 127 11.88 10.75 -0.94
C GLU A 127 11.80 9.24 -0.73
N GLN A 128 11.14 8.80 0.34
CA GLN A 128 10.94 7.39 0.64
C GLN A 128 10.08 6.71 -0.42
N ILE A 129 9.00 7.36 -0.87
CA ILE A 129 8.17 6.88 -1.99
C ILE A 129 9.02 6.76 -3.25
N THR A 130 9.85 7.77 -3.54
CA THR A 130 10.76 7.76 -4.69
C THR A 130 11.69 6.57 -4.67
N ALA A 131 12.36 6.32 -3.54
CA ALA A 131 13.26 5.19 -3.38
C ALA A 131 12.57 3.84 -3.63
N ILE A 132 11.33 3.66 -3.15
CA ILE A 132 10.56 2.43 -3.34
C ILE A 132 10.24 2.21 -4.82
N PHE A 133 9.66 3.19 -5.50
CA PHE A 133 9.22 3.02 -6.88
C PHE A 133 10.37 2.96 -7.88
N GLU A 134 11.51 3.60 -7.59
CA GLU A 134 12.71 3.43 -8.40
C GLU A 134 13.35 2.04 -8.23
N SER A 135 13.34 1.48 -7.02
CA SER A 135 13.79 0.10 -6.79
C SER A 135 12.97 -0.90 -7.62
N LEU A 136 11.65 -0.70 -7.70
CA LEU A 136 10.76 -1.50 -8.55
C LEU A 136 11.10 -1.40 -10.04
N THR A 137 11.44 -0.21 -10.56
CA THR A 137 11.72 -0.03 -11.99
C THR A 137 13.09 -0.56 -12.39
N ARG A 138 14.07 -0.58 -11.47
CA ARG A 138 15.40 -1.17 -11.70
C ARG A 138 15.41 -2.70 -11.67
N GLY A 139 14.34 -3.34 -11.22
CA GLY A 139 14.25 -4.79 -11.16
C GLY A 139 15.17 -5.40 -10.11
N GLU A 140 15.54 -4.64 -9.07
CA GLU A 140 16.39 -5.08 -7.94
C GLU A 140 15.69 -6.11 -7.02
N VAL A 141 14.56 -6.67 -7.47
CA VAL A 141 13.76 -7.63 -6.71
C VAL A 141 14.37 -9.03 -6.85
N LEU A 142 15.19 -9.41 -5.87
CA LEU A 142 15.63 -10.78 -5.66
C LEU A 142 14.49 -11.58 -5.02
N LEU A 143 14.00 -12.58 -5.75
CA LEU A 143 13.34 -13.76 -5.17
C LEU A 143 14.40 -14.67 -4.56
#